data_AF-A0A383DP88-F1
#
_entry.id   AF-A0A383DP88-F1
#
_cell.length_a   1.000
_cell.length_b   1.000
_cell.length_c   1.000
_cell.angle_alpha   90.00
_cell.angle_beta   90.00
_cell.angle_gamma   90.00
#
_symmetry.space_group_name_H-M   'P 1'
#
loop_
_entity.id
_entity.type
_entity.pdbx_description
1 polymer ?
#
loop_
_entity_poly.entity_id
_entity_poly.type
_entity_poly.pdbx_seq_one_letter_code
_entity_poly.pdbx_strand_id
1 'polypeptide(L)'
;MNKRLFTLFLALSMALSVSAADQQLELAVPFTDNMILQRESKVPVWGFDAPGIQITVKFAGQTKTAVADKNGDWMVKLDPLKVSREERGLEVKN
;
A
#
# COMPACT_ATOMS: atom_id res chain seq x y z
N MET A 1 -46.43 16.25 -16.25
CA MET A 1 -45.04 16.05 -15.80
C MET A 1 -44.28 15.26 -16.86
N ASN A 2 -43.24 15.86 -17.42
CA ASN A 2 -42.69 15.55 -18.73
C ASN A 2 -41.80 14.33 -18.58
N LYS A 3 -42.27 13.14 -18.96
CA LYS A 3 -41.57 11.86 -18.72
C LYS A 3 -40.12 11.89 -19.22
N ARG A 4 -39.84 12.61 -20.33
CA ARG A 4 -38.48 12.79 -20.87
C ARG A 4 -37.53 13.59 -19.97
N LEU A 5 -38.05 14.58 -19.23
CA LEU A 5 -37.26 15.37 -18.30
C LEU A 5 -36.91 14.54 -17.04
N PHE A 6 -37.84 13.68 -16.61
CA PHE A 6 -37.63 12.75 -15.51
C PHE A 6 -36.59 11.65 -15.86
N THR A 7 -36.60 11.15 -17.09
CA THR A 7 -35.61 10.15 -17.55
C THR A 7 -34.20 10.73 -17.65
N LEU A 8 -34.05 11.99 -18.09
CA LEU A 8 -32.75 12.67 -18.15
C LEU A 8 -32.16 12.92 -16.75
N PHE A 9 -33.01 13.26 -15.77
CA PHE A 9 -32.57 13.48 -14.40
C PHE A 9 -32.08 12.18 -13.74
N LEU A 10 -32.76 11.05 -14.02
CA LEU A 10 -32.39 9.73 -13.51
C LEU A 10 -31.09 9.19 -14.13
N ALA A 11 -30.82 9.50 -15.40
CA ALA A 11 -29.58 9.11 -16.07
C ALA A 11 -28.37 9.92 -15.56
N LEU A 12 -28.56 11.20 -15.21
CA LEU A 12 -27.49 12.06 -14.69
C LEU A 12 -27.11 11.70 -13.24
N SER A 13 -28.05 11.25 -12.42
CA SER A 13 -27.77 10.82 -11.04
C SER A 13 -26.99 9.50 -10.95
N MET A 14 -27.06 8.65 -11.98
CA MET A 14 -26.36 7.36 -12.00
C MET A 14 -24.88 7.47 -12.40
N ALA A 15 -24.47 8.61 -12.98
CA ALA A 15 -23.09 8.86 -13.42
C ALA A 15 -22.16 9.39 -12.31
N LEU A 16 -22.71 9.79 -11.15
CA LEU A 16 -21.96 10.43 -10.06
C LEU A 16 -21.53 9.48 -8.93
N SER A 17 -21.81 8.18 -9.06
CA SER A 17 -21.58 7.20 -7.99
C SER A 17 -20.33 6.33 -8.23
N VAL A 18 -19.21 6.93 -8.63
CA VAL A 18 -17.90 6.25 -8.57
C VAL A 18 -17.28 6.59 -7.22
N SER A 19 -17.55 5.77 -6.19
CA SER A 19 -16.74 5.83 -4.98
C SER A 19 -15.36 5.28 -5.33
N ALA A 20 -14.33 6.12 -5.24
CA ALA A 20 -12.97 5.59 -5.12
C ALA A 20 -12.97 4.72 -3.86
N ALA A 21 -12.76 3.42 -4.03
CA ALA A 21 -12.48 2.57 -2.87
C ALA A 21 -11.20 3.13 -2.25
N ASP A 22 -11.26 3.53 -0.98
CA ASP A 22 -10.06 3.81 -0.20
C ASP A 22 -9.27 2.50 -0.14
N GLN A 23 -8.29 2.34 -1.03
CA GLN A 23 -7.32 1.26 -0.89
C GLN A 23 -6.51 1.57 0.35
N GLN A 24 -6.74 0.76 1.37
CA GLN A 24 -6.01 0.84 2.61
C GLN A 24 -4.63 0.22 2.41
N LEU A 25 -3.61 0.76 3.10
CA LEU A 25 -2.28 0.17 3.13
C LEU A 25 -2.35 -1.30 3.54
N GLU A 26 -1.88 -2.17 2.64
CA GLU A 26 -1.80 -3.61 2.85
C GLU A 26 -0.37 -4.10 2.62
N LEU A 27 0.12 -4.96 3.50
CA LEU A 27 1.40 -5.65 3.32
C LEU A 27 1.18 -7.00 2.63
N ALA A 28 2.16 -7.42 1.83
CA ALA A 28 2.12 -8.76 1.26
C ALA A 28 2.17 -9.86 2.33
N VAL A 29 1.59 -11.02 1.99
CA VAL A 29 1.37 -12.18 2.88
C VAL A 29 2.57 -12.58 3.76
N PRO A 30 3.85 -12.52 3.32
CA PRO A 30 4.96 -12.91 4.19
C PRO A 30 5.18 -12.02 5.42
N PHE A 31 4.62 -10.80 5.43
CA PHE A 31 4.82 -9.83 6.49
C PHE A 31 3.78 -9.99 7.59
N THR A 32 4.01 -10.96 8.47
CA THR A 32 3.18 -11.26 9.64
C THR A 32 3.99 -11.19 10.93
N ASP A 33 3.33 -11.42 12.06
CA ASP A 33 3.99 -11.59 13.34
C ASP A 33 5.01 -12.73 13.30
N ASN A 34 6.13 -12.55 14.02
CA ASN A 34 7.24 -13.51 14.12
C ASN A 34 7.89 -13.90 12.77
N MET A 35 7.72 -13.09 11.73
CA MET A 35 8.41 -13.29 10.45
C MET A 35 9.94 -13.17 10.59
N ILE A 36 10.65 -13.79 9.64
CA ILE A 36 12.12 -13.73 9.56
C ILE A 36 12.53 -13.05 8.25
N LEU A 37 13.39 -12.04 8.35
CA LEU A 37 13.99 -11.37 7.20
C LEU A 37 15.42 -11.89 6.95
N GLN A 38 15.77 -12.06 5.67
CA GLN A 38 17.06 -12.59 5.27
C GLN A 38 18.20 -11.61 5.60
N ARG A 39 19.27 -12.10 6.24
CA ARG A 39 20.50 -11.33 6.48
C ARG A 39 21.42 -11.36 5.28
N GLU A 40 22.36 -10.40 5.22
CA GLU A 40 23.44 -10.35 4.22
C GLU A 40 22.99 -10.22 2.74
N SER A 41 21.71 -10.00 2.49
CA SER A 41 21.15 -9.70 1.18
C SER A 41 20.21 -8.50 1.26
N LYS A 42 19.98 -7.84 0.12
CA LYS A 42 18.92 -6.81 0.06
C LYS A 42 17.58 -7.47 0.28
N VAL A 43 16.79 -6.94 1.21
CA VAL A 43 15.49 -7.51 1.57
C VAL A 43 14.38 -6.69 0.93
N PRO A 44 13.60 -7.26 -0.01
CA PRO A 44 12.43 -6.59 -0.52
C PRO A 44 11.34 -6.53 0.56
N VAL A 45 10.72 -5.36 0.72
CA VAL A 45 9.48 -5.17 1.50
C VAL A 45 8.47 -4.53 0.56
N TRP A 46 7.29 -5.13 0.44
CA TRP A 46 6.31 -4.75 -0.58
C TRP A 46 4.88 -4.94 -0.08
N GLY A 47 3.95 -4.32 -0.80
CA GLY A 47 2.54 -4.32 -0.48
C GLY A 47 1.75 -3.54 -1.51
N PHE A 48 0.54 -3.15 -1.10
CA PHE A 48 -0.43 -2.45 -1.91
C PHE A 48 -0.92 -1.20 -1.16
N ASP A 49 -1.23 -0.14 -1.89
CA ASP A 49 -1.89 1.07 -1.41
C ASP A 49 -2.51 1.82 -2.61
N ALA A 50 -3.27 2.88 -2.37
CA ALA A 50 -3.80 3.71 -3.44
C ALA A 50 -2.66 4.24 -4.36
N PRO A 51 -2.85 4.24 -5.69
CA PRO A 51 -1.85 4.73 -6.64
C PRO A 51 -1.33 6.14 -6.33
N GLY A 52 -0.02 6.33 -6.42
CA GLY A 52 0.64 7.62 -6.19
C GLY A 52 0.91 7.96 -4.72
N ILE A 53 0.48 7.11 -3.77
CA ILE A 53 0.75 7.29 -2.35
C ILE A 53 2.21 6.96 -2.02
N GLN A 54 2.83 7.79 -1.17
CA GLN A 54 4.20 7.56 -0.69
C GLN A 54 4.18 6.64 0.53
N ILE A 55 4.93 5.55 0.45
CA ILE A 55 5.08 4.58 1.54
C ILE A 55 6.45 4.74 2.18
N THR A 56 6.48 4.77 3.51
CA THR A 56 7.70 4.78 4.32
C THR A 56 7.82 3.48 5.11
N VAL A 57 8.94 2.79 4.94
CA VAL A 57 9.28 1.56 5.66
C VAL A 57 10.44 1.84 6.61
N LYS A 58 10.28 1.46 7.88
CA LYS A 58 11.33 1.53 8.91
C LYS A 58 11.60 0.16 9.51
N PHE A 59 12.88 -0.23 9.51
CA PHE A 59 13.32 -1.47 10.13
C PHE A 59 14.83 -1.42 10.42
N ALA A 60 15.25 -1.91 11.59
CA ALA A 60 16.67 -2.04 11.93
C ALA A 60 17.51 -0.75 11.73
N GLY A 61 16.94 0.42 12.04
CA GLY A 61 17.58 1.73 11.86
C GLY A 61 17.57 2.26 10.42
N GLN A 62 17.03 1.51 9.46
CA GLN A 62 16.84 1.97 8.09
C GLN A 62 15.49 2.68 7.93
N THR A 63 15.45 3.71 7.10
CA THR A 63 14.23 4.31 6.58
C THR A 63 14.31 4.32 5.05
N LYS A 64 13.33 3.71 4.38
CA LYS A 64 13.25 3.65 2.90
C LYS A 64 11.86 4.10 2.48
N THR A 65 11.77 4.71 1.30
CA THR A 65 10.49 5.16 0.75
C THR A 65 10.26 4.60 -0.65
N ALA A 66 9.00 4.34 -0.98
CA ALA A 66 8.52 4.01 -2.32
C ALA A 66 7.25 4.80 -2.63
N VAL A 67 6.84 4.82 -3.89
CA VAL A 67 5.54 5.34 -4.31
C VAL A 67 4.76 4.19 -4.92
N ALA A 68 3.51 4.01 -4.50
CA ALA A 68 2.59 3.04 -5.08
C ALA A 68 2.37 3.36 -6.57
N ASP A 69 2.55 2.36 -7.41
CA ASP A 69 2.41 2.53 -8.85
C ASP A 69 0.94 2.66 -9.28
N LYS A 70 0.70 2.70 -10.60
CA LYS A 70 -0.66 2.83 -11.16
C LYS A 70 -1.62 1.69 -10.77
N ASN A 71 -1.10 0.54 -10.37
CA ASN A 71 -1.87 -0.63 -9.91
C ASN A 71 -1.99 -0.66 -8.38
N GLY A 72 -1.29 0.23 -7.68
CA GLY A 72 -1.19 0.27 -6.23
C GLY A 72 0.00 -0.50 -5.66
N ASP A 73 0.81 -1.15 -6.52
CA ASP A 73 1.95 -1.95 -6.09
C ASP A 73 3.09 -1.04 -5.63
N TRP A 74 3.72 -1.36 -4.49
CA TRP A 74 4.94 -0.67 -4.05
C TRP A 74 5.96 -1.66 -3.50
N MET A 75 7.24 -1.28 -3.60
CA MET A 75 8.34 -2.05 -3.01
C MET A 75 9.51 -1.14 -2.63
N VAL A 76 10.07 -1.36 -1.44
CA VAL A 76 11.39 -0.89 -1.06
C VAL A 76 12.36 -2.08 -0.99
N LYS A 77 13.66 -1.79 -1.07
CA LYS A 77 14.71 -2.76 -0.75
C LYS A 77 15.51 -2.24 0.44
N LEU A 78 15.41 -2.93 1.57
CA LEU A 78 16.29 -2.71 2.70
C LEU A 78 17.72 -3.14 2.32
N ASP A 79 18.71 -2.42 2.82
CA ASP A 79 20.10 -2.81 2.73
C ASP A 79 20.35 -4.07 3.57
N PRO A 80 21.42 -4.84 3.28
CA PRO A 80 21.74 -6.06 4.02
C PRO A 80 21.67 -5.91 5.53
N LEU A 81 20.85 -6.77 6.15
CA LEU A 81 20.65 -6.78 7.59
C LEU A 81 21.82 -7.48 8.29
N LYS A 82 22.24 -6.93 9.42
CA LYS A 82 23.10 -7.64 10.38
C LYS A 82 22.26 -8.63 11.19
N VAL A 83 22.89 -9.71 11.62
CA VAL A 83 22.28 -10.66 12.56
C VAL A 83 21.85 -9.94 13.85
N SER A 84 20.72 -10.35 14.40
CA SER A 84 20.18 -9.92 15.69
C SER A 84 19.69 -11.16 16.44
N ARG A 85 19.82 -11.15 17.77
CA ARG A 85 19.19 -12.14 18.67
C ARG A 85 17.94 -11.59 19.37
N GLU A 86 17.62 -10.34 19.10
CA GLU A 86 16.47 -9.61 19.62
C GLU A 86 15.51 -9.31 18.47
N GLU A 87 14.20 -9.40 18.72
CA GLU A 87 13.18 -8.99 17.77
C GLU A 87 13.23 -7.49 17.47
N ARG A 88 12.66 -7.11 16.33
CA ARG A 88 12.53 -5.71 15.91
C ARG A 88 11.19 -5.51 15.22
N GLY A 89 10.56 -4.38 15.47
CA GLY A 89 9.34 -3.99 14.75
C GLY A 89 9.65 -3.56 13.31
N LEU A 90 8.86 -4.07 12.36
CA LEU A 90 8.72 -3.50 11.03
C LEU A 90 7.58 -2.49 11.06
N GLU A 91 7.87 -1.22 10.78
CA GLU A 91 6.86 -0.16 10.71
C GLU A 91 6.70 0.26 9.24
N VAL A 92 5.46 0.26 8.75
CA VAL A 92 5.11 0.72 7.41
C VAL A 92 3.97 1.72 7.52
N LYS A 93 4.12 2.88 6.86
CA LYS A 93 3.17 3.99 6.89
C LYS A 93 3.02 4.63 5.53
N ASN A 94 1.81 5.07 5.22
CA ASN A 94 1.45 5.85 4.06
C ASN A 94 1.07 7.30 4.44
#